data_AF-A0A7V6T491-F1
#
_entry.id   AF-A0A7V6T491-F1
#
_cell.length_a   1.000
_cell.length_b   1.000
_cell.length_c   1.000
_cell.angle_alpha   90.00
_cell.angle_beta   90.00
_cell.angle_gamma   90.00
#
_symmetry.space_group_name_H-M   'P 1'
#
loop_
_entity.id
_entity.type
_entity.pdbx_description
1 polymer ?
#
loop_
_entity_poly.entity_id
_entity_poly.type
_entity_poly.pdbx_seq_one_letter_code
_entity_poly.pdbx_strand_id
1 'polypeptide(L)'
;MNILDLTVSIEKGRRSRGLVFINNMPDMRSGRRDDFMSGFFYFKGQNYLFRIWDKDVYEIVNEFGPGIYIAETVGADFNGPYLTVKSIDVYSGTEITREDFLGGIARETLERNLATVREGLNRLGATETCWKLVEHTLADPRLEDRFMIEGAAIRHHDNIVGGLANHTIKMLNILKAILENNPPLRASTDLLIFSIFMHDVGKVFEYRDLDLGDFWYANHRVRGIEFLAAHKDTIIKCYDESFYRQAQSVIAGHHGLYGDRPTTVAATIVHYIDMLESQTTELIREQINVPGNRIRHPDFGFLYDIPLTEEE
;
A
#
# COMPACT_ATOMS: atom_id res chain seq x y z
N MET A 1 12.58 4.56 -24.77
CA MET A 1 11.73 5.75 -24.51
C MET A 1 11.62 5.86 -22.99
N ASN A 2 11.67 7.04 -22.39
CA ASN A 2 11.74 7.15 -20.93
C ASN A 2 10.34 7.24 -20.30
N ILE A 3 10.22 6.76 -19.07
CA ILE A 3 9.04 7.02 -18.23
C ILE A 3 8.94 8.52 -17.98
N LEU A 4 7.72 9.02 -18.17
CA LEU A 4 7.41 10.42 -18.07
C LEU A 4 7.37 10.80 -16.58
N ASP A 5 8.20 11.76 -16.16
CA ASP A 5 8.14 12.28 -14.80
C ASP A 5 6.88 13.16 -14.65
N LEU A 6 5.86 12.57 -14.04
CA LEU A 6 4.54 13.20 -13.89
C LEU A 6 4.52 14.31 -12.84
N THR A 7 5.42 14.27 -11.84
CA THR A 7 5.57 15.34 -10.83
C THR A 7 5.90 16.67 -11.49
N VAL A 8 6.73 16.62 -12.53
CA VAL A 8 7.19 17.77 -13.28
C VAL A 8 6.22 18.10 -14.41
N SER A 9 5.65 17.09 -15.08
CA SER A 9 4.85 17.29 -16.29
C SER A 9 3.48 17.90 -16.05
N ILE A 10 2.98 17.83 -14.81
CA ILE A 10 1.70 18.43 -14.44
C ILE A 10 1.77 19.96 -14.33
N GLU A 11 2.97 20.54 -14.33
CA GLU A 11 3.18 21.99 -14.38
C GLU A 11 2.44 22.64 -15.56
N LYS A 12 1.67 23.68 -15.28
CA LYS A 12 0.81 24.34 -16.28
C LYS A 12 1.60 24.80 -17.50
N GLY A 13 1.14 24.38 -18.68
CA GLY A 13 1.74 24.72 -19.98
C GLY A 13 2.92 23.84 -20.39
N ARG A 14 3.42 22.98 -19.50
CA ARG A 14 4.53 22.08 -19.80
C ARG A 14 4.06 21.00 -20.75
N ARG A 15 4.79 20.82 -21.86
CA ARG A 15 4.54 19.76 -22.84
C ARG A 15 5.58 18.67 -22.64
N SER A 16 5.11 17.44 -22.44
CA SER A 16 5.95 16.27 -22.20
C SER A 16 5.54 15.12 -23.09
N ARG A 17 6.47 14.24 -23.43
CA ARG A 17 6.18 12.99 -24.15
C ARG A 17 7.02 11.87 -23.56
N GLY A 18 6.39 10.73 -23.29
CA GLY A 18 7.06 9.61 -22.65
C GLY A 18 6.10 8.46 -22.36
N LEU A 19 6.60 7.46 -21.65
CA LEU A 19 5.79 6.34 -21.21
C LEU A 19 4.98 6.73 -19.96
N VAL A 20 3.70 6.37 -19.95
CA VAL A 20 2.77 6.57 -18.84
C VAL A 20 2.05 5.25 -18.55
N PHE A 21 1.61 5.06 -17.31
CA PHE A 21 0.90 3.85 -16.90
C PHE A 21 -0.52 4.20 -16.46
N ILE A 22 -1.51 3.54 -17.06
CA ILE A 22 -2.92 3.61 -16.66
C ILE A 22 -3.24 2.33 -15.89
N ASN A 23 -3.41 2.44 -14.56
CA ASN A 23 -3.62 1.29 -13.69
C ASN A 23 -5.09 0.84 -13.61
N ASN A 24 -6.03 1.76 -13.80
CA ASN A 24 -7.48 1.48 -13.74
C ASN A 24 -8.16 2.04 -14.99
N MET A 25 -9.29 1.43 -15.38
CA MET A 25 -10.11 1.94 -16.48
C MET A 25 -10.53 3.39 -16.21
N PRO A 26 -10.25 4.33 -17.13
CA PRO A 26 -10.73 5.70 -17.04
C PRO A 26 -12.24 5.81 -17.20
N ASP A 27 -12.82 6.85 -16.61
CA ASP A 27 -14.25 7.14 -16.74
C ASP A 27 -14.53 7.97 -18.00
N MET A 28 -15.61 7.64 -18.71
CA MET A 28 -16.20 8.52 -19.71
C MET A 28 -17.10 9.56 -19.03
N ARG A 29 -16.96 10.82 -19.42
CA ARG A 29 -17.73 11.94 -18.88
C ARG A 29 -18.29 12.79 -20.00
N SER A 30 -19.54 13.25 -19.85
CA SER A 30 -20.14 14.16 -20.83
C SER A 30 -19.69 15.60 -20.61
N GLY A 31 -19.11 16.20 -21.65
CA GLY A 31 -18.74 17.61 -21.69
C GLY A 31 -19.85 18.49 -22.27
N ARG A 32 -19.59 19.81 -22.36
CA ARG A 32 -20.55 20.78 -22.94
C ARG A 32 -20.72 20.67 -24.46
N ARG A 33 -19.74 20.07 -25.15
CA ARG A 33 -19.75 19.88 -26.61
C ARG A 33 -19.72 18.39 -26.94
N ASP A 34 -18.69 17.72 -26.43
CA ASP A 34 -18.45 16.29 -26.67
C ASP A 34 -18.10 15.57 -25.36
N ASP A 35 -18.25 14.25 -25.35
CA ASP A 35 -17.78 13.39 -24.28
C ASP A 35 -16.24 13.40 -24.22
N PHE A 36 -15.68 13.27 -23.02
CA PHE A 36 -14.25 13.22 -22.77
C PHE A 36 -13.92 12.12 -21.77
N MET A 37 -12.72 11.59 -21.85
CA MET A 37 -12.22 10.59 -20.92
C MET A 37 -11.47 11.28 -19.77
N SER A 38 -11.70 10.82 -18.54
CA SER A 38 -11.01 11.28 -17.34
C SER A 38 -10.48 10.08 -16.57
N GLY A 39 -9.17 10.05 -16.31
CA GLY A 39 -8.53 8.95 -15.60
C GLY A 39 -7.31 9.40 -14.83
N PHE A 40 -6.50 8.45 -14.36
CA PHE A 40 -5.26 8.73 -13.66
C PHE A 40 -4.10 7.98 -14.29
N PHE A 41 -3.00 8.69 -14.51
CA PHE A 41 -1.72 8.05 -14.73
C PHE A 41 -1.10 7.73 -13.37
N TYR A 42 -0.54 6.54 -13.23
CA TYR A 42 0.15 6.11 -12.03
C TYR A 42 1.66 6.30 -12.19
N PHE A 43 2.29 6.93 -11.20
CA PHE A 43 3.73 7.07 -11.14
C PHE A 43 4.19 7.18 -9.69
N LYS A 44 5.08 6.26 -9.28
CA LYS A 44 5.74 6.19 -7.98
C LYS A 44 4.79 6.36 -6.78
N GLY A 45 3.74 5.54 -6.71
CA GLY A 45 2.77 5.60 -5.62
C GLY A 45 1.67 6.67 -5.77
N GLN A 46 1.80 7.57 -6.74
CA GLN A 46 0.91 8.73 -6.91
C GLN A 46 0.06 8.61 -8.18
N ASN A 47 -1.13 9.21 -8.11
CA ASN A 47 -2.09 9.27 -9.21
C ASN A 47 -2.15 10.69 -9.76
N TYR A 48 -1.94 10.84 -11.06
CA TYR A 48 -1.97 12.12 -11.76
C TYR A 48 -3.18 12.18 -12.67
N LEU A 49 -4.13 13.05 -12.34
CA LEU A 49 -5.36 13.23 -13.10
C LEU A 49 -5.00 13.58 -14.55
N PHE A 50 -5.56 12.85 -15.52
CA PHE A 50 -5.51 13.20 -16.92
C PHE A 50 -6.90 13.33 -17.53
N ARG A 51 -6.98 14.09 -18.62
CA ARG A 51 -8.16 14.21 -19.47
C ARG A 51 -7.79 14.06 -20.94
N ILE A 52 -8.62 13.34 -21.68
CA ILE A 52 -8.52 13.18 -23.12
C ILE A 52 -9.81 13.73 -23.73
N TRP A 53 -9.69 14.80 -24.52
CA TRP A 53 -10.83 15.48 -25.13
C TRP A 53 -11.13 15.00 -26.54
N ASP A 54 -10.11 14.45 -27.20
CA ASP A 54 -10.21 13.98 -28.58
C ASP A 54 -10.68 12.52 -28.59
N LYS A 55 -11.73 12.26 -29.38
CA LYS A 55 -12.34 10.94 -29.51
C LYS A 55 -11.38 9.91 -30.06
N ASP A 56 -10.63 10.26 -31.09
CA ASP A 56 -9.71 9.34 -31.74
C ASP A 56 -8.57 8.94 -30.78
N VAL A 57 -8.26 9.80 -29.80
CA VAL A 57 -7.24 9.54 -28.79
C VAL A 57 -7.78 8.66 -27.65
N TYR A 58 -8.99 8.93 -27.14
CA TYR A 58 -9.52 8.11 -26.03
C TYR A 58 -10.05 6.75 -26.49
N GLU A 59 -10.41 6.57 -27.76
CA GLU A 59 -10.84 5.27 -28.30
C GLU A 59 -9.73 4.22 -28.19
N ILE A 60 -8.46 4.62 -28.33
CA ILE A 60 -7.31 3.73 -28.12
C ILE A 60 -7.33 3.17 -26.69
N VAL A 61 -7.50 4.02 -25.68
CA VAL A 61 -7.54 3.55 -24.28
C VAL A 61 -8.80 2.72 -24.01
N ASN A 62 -9.91 3.03 -24.68
CA ASN A 62 -11.16 2.28 -24.54
C ASN A 62 -11.06 0.87 -25.14
N GLU A 63 -10.30 0.72 -26.24
CA GLU A 63 -10.03 -0.56 -26.90
C GLU A 63 -9.04 -1.42 -26.11
N PHE A 64 -7.94 -0.83 -25.64
CA PHE A 64 -6.82 -1.57 -25.04
C PHE A 64 -6.87 -1.65 -23.50
N GLY A 65 -7.61 -0.78 -22.84
CA GLY A 65 -7.83 -0.81 -21.40
C GLY A 65 -6.63 -0.35 -20.54
N PRO A 66 -6.48 -0.81 -19.29
CA PRO A 66 -5.32 -0.49 -18.46
C PRO A 66 -4.03 -1.03 -19.08
N GLY A 67 -2.93 -0.27 -18.97
CA GLY A 67 -1.67 -0.64 -19.59
C GLY A 67 -0.66 0.50 -19.64
N ILE A 68 0.48 0.22 -20.28
CA ILE A 68 1.53 1.19 -20.51
C ILE A 68 1.30 1.81 -21.89
N TYR A 69 1.36 3.14 -21.94
CA TYR A 69 1.11 3.91 -23.14
C TYR A 69 2.26 4.88 -23.39
N ILE A 70 2.46 5.22 -24.65
CA ILE A 70 3.26 6.37 -25.05
C ILE A 70 2.31 7.55 -25.17
N ALA A 71 2.42 8.51 -24.25
CA ALA A 71 1.54 9.68 -24.24
C ALA A 71 2.31 10.97 -24.48
N GLU A 72 1.67 11.88 -25.21
CA GLU A 72 2.03 13.28 -25.24
C GLU A 72 1.04 14.07 -24.37
N THR A 73 1.56 14.79 -23.39
CA THR A 73 0.75 15.48 -22.38
C THR A 73 1.08 16.96 -22.33
N VAL A 74 0.09 17.77 -21.94
CA VAL A 74 0.25 19.18 -21.61
C VAL A 74 -0.33 19.43 -20.23
N GLY A 75 0.47 19.93 -19.29
CA GLY A 75 0.00 20.34 -17.97
C GLY A 75 -1.04 21.45 -18.07
N ALA A 76 -2.14 21.29 -17.35
CA ALA A 76 -3.27 22.20 -17.35
C ALA A 76 -3.78 22.39 -15.91
N ASP A 77 -4.49 23.49 -15.69
CA ASP A 77 -5.06 23.80 -14.39
C ASP A 77 -6.45 24.40 -14.58
N PHE A 78 -7.46 23.65 -14.13
CA PHE A 78 -8.85 24.07 -14.14
C PHE A 78 -9.59 23.31 -13.04
N ASN A 79 -9.87 24.01 -11.94
CA ASN A 79 -10.24 23.42 -10.65
C ASN A 79 -9.15 22.45 -10.15
N GLY A 80 -7.91 22.88 -10.33
CA GLY A 80 -6.68 22.23 -9.93
C GLY A 80 -5.94 21.50 -11.06
N PRO A 81 -4.68 21.10 -10.79
CA PRO A 81 -3.76 20.51 -11.77
C PRO A 81 -4.25 19.19 -12.40
N TYR A 82 -4.06 19.06 -13.71
CA TYR A 82 -4.26 17.82 -14.46
C TYR A 82 -3.44 17.81 -15.76
N LEU A 83 -3.31 16.66 -16.39
CA LEU A 83 -2.65 16.48 -17.69
C LEU A 83 -3.69 16.40 -18.82
N THR A 84 -3.57 17.26 -19.82
CA THR A 84 -4.30 17.07 -21.08
C THR A 84 -3.51 16.15 -21.99
N VAL A 85 -4.07 15.00 -22.37
CA VAL A 85 -3.46 14.07 -23.31
C VAL A 85 -3.76 14.54 -24.74
N LYS A 86 -2.71 14.74 -25.53
CA LYS A 86 -2.77 15.20 -26.93
C LYS A 86 -2.63 14.06 -27.93
N SER A 87 -1.85 13.05 -27.59
CA SER A 87 -1.76 11.80 -28.33
C SER A 87 -1.46 10.69 -27.33
N ILE A 88 -1.92 9.48 -27.64
CA ILE A 88 -1.65 8.28 -26.86
C ILE A 88 -1.55 7.09 -27.81
N ASP A 89 -0.65 6.16 -27.53
CA ASP A 89 -0.49 4.94 -28.31
C ASP A 89 -0.01 3.81 -27.41
N VAL A 90 -0.29 2.57 -27.78
CA VAL A 90 0.04 1.39 -26.97
C VAL A 90 1.56 1.18 -26.95
N TYR A 91 2.14 0.98 -25.77
CA TYR A 91 3.53 0.54 -25.67
C TYR A 91 3.60 -0.97 -25.95
N SER A 92 4.25 -1.35 -27.05
CA SER A 92 4.41 -2.74 -27.50
C SER A 92 5.74 -3.39 -27.09
N GLY A 93 6.57 -2.69 -26.31
CA GLY A 93 7.85 -3.22 -25.84
C GLY A 93 7.71 -4.08 -24.59
N THR A 94 8.79 -4.79 -24.24
CA THR A 94 8.87 -5.63 -23.03
C THR A 94 9.95 -5.16 -22.06
N GLU A 95 10.66 -4.07 -22.39
CA GLU A 95 11.76 -3.54 -21.57
C GLU A 95 11.27 -2.74 -20.37
N ILE A 96 10.12 -2.08 -20.52
CA ILE A 96 9.47 -1.33 -19.46
C ILE A 96 8.23 -2.10 -19.04
N THR A 97 8.13 -2.31 -17.75
CA THR A 97 7.10 -3.11 -17.09
C THR A 97 6.28 -2.21 -16.17
N ARG A 98 5.18 -2.73 -15.62
CA ARG A 98 4.34 -1.97 -14.69
C ARG A 98 5.13 -1.57 -13.45
N GLU A 99 6.07 -2.41 -13.02
CA GLU A 99 6.93 -2.26 -11.85
C GLU A 99 7.77 -0.99 -11.92
N ASP A 100 8.21 -0.59 -13.12
CA ASP A 100 8.99 0.64 -13.33
C ASP A 100 8.20 1.93 -13.01
N PHE A 101 6.87 1.84 -12.97
CA PHE A 101 5.98 2.93 -12.58
C PHE A 101 5.57 2.87 -11.12
N LEU A 102 5.76 1.74 -10.43
CA LEU A 102 5.18 1.56 -9.09
C LEU A 102 5.88 2.40 -8.02
N GLY A 103 7.15 2.76 -8.25
CA GLY A 103 8.00 3.34 -7.21
C GLY A 103 8.22 2.36 -6.06
N GLY A 104 8.97 2.77 -5.06
CA GLY A 104 9.29 1.88 -3.96
C GLY A 104 10.11 2.53 -2.87
N ILE A 105 10.20 1.84 -1.76
CA ILE A 105 11.06 2.20 -0.65
C ILE A 105 12.30 1.33 -0.74
N ALA A 106 13.48 1.96 -0.82
CA ALA A 106 14.74 1.23 -0.87
C ALA A 106 14.86 0.29 0.33
N ARG A 107 15.33 -0.94 0.10
CA ARG A 107 15.44 -1.97 1.14
C ARG A 107 16.23 -1.48 2.35
N GLU A 108 17.32 -0.76 2.12
CA GLU A 108 18.17 -0.20 3.17
C GLU A 108 17.40 0.82 4.04
N THR A 109 16.40 1.50 3.47
CA THR A 109 15.51 2.40 4.21
C THR A 109 14.53 1.62 5.08
N LEU A 110 13.94 0.55 4.56
CA LEU A 110 13.06 -0.33 5.34
C LEU A 110 13.83 -0.96 6.51
N GLU A 111 15.02 -1.50 6.25
CA GLU A 111 15.88 -2.12 7.27
C GLU A 111 16.30 -1.11 8.34
N ARG A 112 16.69 0.12 7.95
CA ARG A 112 17.02 1.19 8.91
C ARG A 112 15.83 1.59 9.77
N ASN A 113 14.65 1.74 9.17
CA ASN A 113 13.43 2.10 9.89
C ASN A 113 13.02 0.99 10.85
N LEU A 114 13.12 -0.28 10.41
CA LEU A 114 12.87 -1.45 11.25
C LEU A 114 13.84 -1.51 12.44
N ALA A 115 15.14 -1.26 12.21
CA ALA A 115 16.13 -1.21 13.28
C ALA A 115 15.79 -0.14 14.33
N THR A 116 15.37 1.04 13.88
CA THR A 116 14.98 2.16 14.75
C THR A 116 13.77 1.82 15.61
N VAL A 117 12.72 1.21 15.04
CA VAL A 117 11.54 0.83 15.81
C VAL A 117 11.83 -0.35 16.75
N ARG A 118 12.67 -1.32 16.34
CA ARG A 118 13.15 -2.43 17.18
C ARG A 118 13.84 -1.92 18.44
N GLU A 119 14.75 -0.95 18.32
CA GLU A 119 15.40 -0.34 19.48
C GLU A 119 14.40 0.30 20.45
N GLY A 120 13.36 0.96 19.93
CA GLY A 120 12.27 1.51 20.71
C GLY A 120 11.49 0.45 21.48
N LEU A 121 11.09 -0.62 20.79
CA LEU A 121 10.29 -1.71 21.33
C LEU A 121 11.07 -2.56 22.35
N ASN A 122 12.39 -2.70 22.21
CA ASN A 122 13.25 -3.37 23.20
C ASN A 122 13.15 -2.70 24.58
N ARG A 123 13.02 -1.37 24.62
CA ARG A 123 12.81 -0.62 25.88
C ARG A 123 11.41 -0.79 26.46
N LEU A 124 10.49 -1.39 25.71
CA LEU A 124 9.07 -1.55 26.04
C LEU A 124 8.67 -3.02 26.19
N GLY A 125 9.63 -3.91 26.43
CA GLY A 125 9.39 -5.31 26.76
C GLY A 125 9.53 -6.30 25.62
N ALA A 126 9.97 -5.87 24.42
CA ALA A 126 10.30 -6.80 23.35
C ALA A 126 11.53 -7.62 23.72
N THR A 127 11.45 -8.94 23.56
CA THR A 127 12.55 -9.85 23.88
C THR A 127 13.34 -10.26 22.65
N GLU A 128 14.58 -10.67 22.86
CA GLU A 128 15.40 -11.25 21.80
C GLU A 128 14.82 -12.57 21.26
N THR A 129 14.05 -13.30 22.07
CA THR A 129 13.31 -14.50 21.63
C THR A 129 12.28 -14.13 20.56
N CYS A 130 11.56 -13.02 20.73
CA CYS A 130 10.58 -12.53 19.77
C CYS A 130 11.24 -12.18 18.43
N TRP A 131 12.31 -11.39 18.47
CA TRP A 131 12.99 -10.97 17.24
C TRP A 131 13.58 -12.16 16.47
N LYS A 132 14.17 -13.13 17.17
CA LYS A 132 14.64 -14.38 16.54
C LYS A 132 13.49 -15.18 15.93
N LEU A 133 12.33 -15.19 16.55
CA LEU A 133 11.15 -15.86 16.01
C LEU A 133 10.65 -15.15 14.74
N VAL A 134 10.59 -13.82 14.74
CA VAL A 134 10.25 -13.00 13.56
C VAL A 134 11.26 -13.21 12.43
N GLU A 135 12.57 -13.14 12.73
CA GLU A 135 13.62 -13.36 11.75
C GLU A 135 13.55 -14.78 11.17
N HIS A 136 13.29 -15.79 12.02
CA HIS A 136 13.10 -17.17 11.58
C HIS A 136 11.90 -17.34 10.65
N THR A 137 10.75 -16.72 10.95
CA THR A 137 9.56 -16.83 10.09
C THR A 137 9.74 -16.06 8.79
N LEU A 138 10.31 -14.85 8.83
CA LEU A 138 10.54 -14.05 7.61
C LEU A 138 11.64 -14.63 6.70
N ALA A 139 12.58 -15.40 7.24
CA ALA A 139 13.59 -16.12 6.47
C ALA A 139 13.07 -17.43 5.85
N ASP A 140 11.79 -17.77 6.01
CA ASP A 140 11.25 -19.00 5.44
C ASP A 140 11.31 -18.97 3.90
N PRO A 141 11.88 -20.00 3.24
CA PRO A 141 12.04 -20.02 1.79
C PRO A 141 10.74 -19.85 0.99
N ARG A 142 9.58 -20.17 1.58
CA ARG A 142 8.27 -20.02 0.93
C ARG A 142 7.90 -18.55 0.70
N LEU A 143 8.49 -17.63 1.45
CA LEU A 143 8.28 -16.19 1.24
C LEU A 143 9.13 -15.64 0.10
N GLU A 144 10.21 -16.34 -0.31
CA GLU A 144 11.10 -15.90 -1.40
C GLU A 144 11.59 -14.45 -1.21
N ASP A 145 11.77 -14.00 0.04
CA ASP A 145 12.14 -12.61 0.41
C ASP A 145 11.13 -11.54 -0.02
N ARG A 146 9.97 -11.94 -0.57
CA ARG A 146 8.94 -11.06 -1.11
C ARG A 146 8.19 -10.26 -0.04
N PHE A 147 8.32 -10.58 1.25
CA PHE A 147 7.80 -9.72 2.32
C PHE A 147 8.37 -8.29 2.26
N MET A 148 9.63 -8.14 1.83
CA MET A 148 10.30 -6.85 1.67
C MET A 148 10.04 -6.17 0.31
N ILE A 149 9.26 -6.80 -0.56
CA ILE A 149 9.05 -6.39 -1.96
C ILE A 149 7.57 -6.12 -2.23
N GLU A 150 6.67 -6.97 -1.74
CA GLU A 150 5.24 -6.90 -2.04
C GLU A 150 4.58 -5.65 -1.44
N GLY A 151 3.43 -5.31 -1.99
CA GLY A 151 2.63 -4.16 -1.59
C GLY A 151 1.73 -4.49 -0.40
N ALA A 152 1.36 -3.47 0.37
CA ALA A 152 0.40 -3.64 1.45
C ALA A 152 -1.03 -3.86 0.90
N ALA A 153 -1.33 -3.35 -0.30
CA ALA A 153 -2.58 -3.60 -1.00
C ALA A 153 -2.36 -3.50 -2.52
N ILE A 154 -3.27 -4.07 -3.32
CA ILE A 154 -3.23 -3.92 -4.79
C ILE A 154 -3.88 -2.60 -5.25
N ARG A 155 -4.92 -2.13 -4.54
CA ARG A 155 -5.71 -0.96 -4.96
C ARG A 155 -5.74 0.19 -3.95
N HIS A 156 -5.20 -0.02 -2.76
CA HIS A 156 -5.20 0.94 -1.66
C HIS A 156 -3.76 1.23 -1.19
N HIS A 157 -3.60 2.10 -0.18
CA HIS A 157 -2.35 2.47 0.51
C HIS A 157 -1.15 1.53 0.31
N ASP A 158 0.03 2.11 0.07
CA ASP A 158 1.31 1.39 -0.07
C ASP A 158 1.33 0.27 -1.14
N ASN A 159 0.62 0.43 -2.27
CA ASN A 159 0.86 -0.37 -3.48
C ASN A 159 2.16 0.04 -4.21
N ILE A 160 3.28 -0.09 -3.53
CA ILE A 160 4.63 0.23 -4.01
C ILE A 160 5.58 -0.89 -3.61
N VAL A 161 6.73 -1.00 -4.26
CA VAL A 161 7.75 -1.97 -3.86
C VAL A 161 8.16 -1.69 -2.40
N GLY A 162 8.07 -2.72 -1.55
CA GLY A 162 8.35 -2.64 -0.13
C GLY A 162 7.20 -2.12 0.74
N GLY A 163 6.00 -1.99 0.17
CA GLY A 163 4.81 -1.48 0.85
C GLY A 163 4.38 -2.34 2.04
N LEU A 164 4.40 -3.67 1.92
CA LEU A 164 3.99 -4.58 3.00
C LEU A 164 4.89 -4.45 4.24
N ALA A 165 6.21 -4.43 4.03
CA ALA A 165 7.18 -4.19 5.09
C ALA A 165 7.03 -2.78 5.68
N ASN A 166 6.84 -1.76 4.86
CA ASN A 166 6.64 -0.39 5.32
C ASN A 166 5.38 -0.24 6.20
N HIS A 167 4.26 -0.80 5.76
CA HIS A 167 3.02 -0.87 6.53
C HIS A 167 3.25 -1.52 7.90
N THR A 168 3.90 -2.69 7.92
CA THR A 168 4.27 -3.41 9.15
C THR A 168 5.12 -2.52 10.08
N ILE A 169 6.12 -1.81 9.55
CA ILE A 169 6.98 -0.91 10.33
C ILE A 169 6.18 0.28 10.91
N LYS A 170 5.25 0.85 10.15
CA LYS A 170 4.37 1.93 10.63
C LYS A 170 3.46 1.43 11.75
N MET A 171 2.88 0.24 11.64
CA MET A 171 2.12 -0.40 12.71
C MET A 171 2.96 -0.61 13.98
N LEU A 172 4.22 -1.04 13.86
CA LEU A 172 5.12 -1.19 15.01
C LEU A 172 5.40 0.16 15.72
N ASN A 173 5.48 1.26 14.96
CA ASN A 173 5.61 2.60 15.55
C ASN A 173 4.35 3.02 16.31
N ILE A 174 3.16 2.69 15.80
CA ILE A 174 1.90 2.92 16.51
C ILE A 174 1.83 2.04 17.77
N LEU A 175 2.20 0.76 17.68
CA LEU A 175 2.28 -0.15 18.82
C LEU A 175 3.20 0.42 19.91
N LYS A 176 4.38 0.94 19.53
CA LYS A 176 5.31 1.57 20.46
C LYS A 176 4.64 2.70 21.25
N ALA A 177 3.91 3.60 20.59
CA ALA A 177 3.17 4.67 21.25
C ALA A 177 2.08 4.14 22.21
N ILE A 178 1.38 3.06 21.83
CA ILE A 178 0.37 2.42 22.69
C ILE A 178 1.02 1.82 23.94
N LEU A 179 2.17 1.14 23.80
CA LEU A 179 2.91 0.52 24.91
C LEU A 179 3.52 1.56 25.89
N GLU A 180 3.90 2.73 25.38
CA GLU A 180 4.36 3.86 26.18
C GLU A 180 3.22 4.38 27.08
N ASN A 181 2.02 4.55 26.51
CA ASN A 181 0.84 5.05 27.22
C ASN A 181 0.13 4.00 28.09
N ASN A 182 0.39 2.70 27.88
CA ASN A 182 -0.29 1.61 28.59
C ASN A 182 0.72 0.59 29.15
N PRO A 183 1.42 0.90 30.27
CA PRO A 183 2.45 0.02 30.84
C PRO A 183 2.02 -1.43 31.10
N PRO A 184 0.79 -1.75 31.53
CA PRO A 184 0.36 -3.15 31.70
C PRO A 184 0.42 -3.98 30.42
N LEU A 185 0.26 -3.35 29.25
CA LEU A 185 0.31 -4.03 27.96
C LEU A 185 1.70 -4.57 27.62
N ARG A 186 2.75 -4.07 28.29
CA ARG A 186 4.15 -4.49 28.05
C ARG A 186 4.39 -5.96 28.36
N ALA A 187 3.55 -6.58 29.18
CA ALA A 187 3.58 -8.04 29.41
C ALA A 187 3.20 -8.86 28.16
N SER A 188 2.62 -8.22 27.15
CA SER A 188 2.20 -8.84 25.88
C SER A 188 2.92 -8.24 24.67
N THR A 189 4.02 -7.50 24.87
CA THR A 189 4.77 -6.85 23.78
C THR A 189 5.19 -7.84 22.70
N ASP A 190 5.77 -8.97 23.09
CA ASP A 190 6.19 -10.00 22.13
C ASP A 190 5.04 -10.53 21.27
N LEU A 191 3.89 -10.81 21.88
CA LEU A 191 2.70 -11.30 21.17
C LEU A 191 2.22 -10.27 20.15
N LEU A 192 2.18 -8.99 20.53
CA LEU A 192 1.72 -7.91 19.65
C LEU A 192 2.70 -7.68 18.50
N ILE A 193 4.01 -7.68 18.77
CA ILE A 193 5.04 -7.53 17.73
C ILE A 193 4.94 -8.68 16.72
N PHE A 194 4.99 -9.93 17.21
CA PHE A 194 4.93 -11.10 16.33
C PHE A 194 3.63 -11.12 15.52
N SER A 195 2.50 -10.80 16.15
CA SER A 195 1.22 -10.75 15.46
C SER A 195 1.15 -9.66 14.39
N ILE A 196 1.77 -8.49 14.61
CA ILE A 196 1.88 -7.43 13.59
C ILE A 196 2.72 -7.90 12.40
N PHE A 197 3.80 -8.65 12.58
CA PHE A 197 4.51 -9.21 11.43
C PHE A 197 3.69 -10.24 10.64
N MET A 198 2.88 -11.04 11.36
CA MET A 198 2.19 -12.17 10.75
C MET A 198 0.79 -11.85 10.22
N HIS A 199 0.15 -10.75 10.65
CA HIS A 199 -1.26 -10.47 10.33
C HIS A 199 -1.54 -10.49 8.81
N ASP A 200 -0.61 -9.93 8.04
CA ASP A 200 -0.70 -9.76 6.59
C ASP A 200 0.37 -10.53 5.80
N VAL A 201 1.14 -11.40 6.44
CA VAL A 201 2.18 -12.21 5.75
C VAL A 201 1.61 -13.03 4.60
N GLY A 202 0.31 -13.35 4.68
CA GLY A 202 -0.43 -14.03 3.63
C GLY A 202 -0.49 -13.29 2.30
N LYS A 203 -0.30 -11.96 2.29
CA LYS A 203 -0.30 -11.14 1.07
C LYS A 203 0.80 -11.54 0.10
N VAL A 204 1.93 -12.05 0.60
CA VAL A 204 3.00 -12.64 -0.23
C VAL A 204 2.49 -13.82 -1.07
N PHE A 205 1.44 -14.51 -0.64
CA PHE A 205 0.86 -15.63 -1.37
C PHE A 205 -0.41 -15.26 -2.15
N GLU A 206 -0.99 -14.11 -1.87
CA GLU A 206 -2.14 -13.56 -2.61
C GLU A 206 -1.65 -12.74 -3.80
N TYR A 207 -0.49 -12.10 -3.65
CA TYR A 207 0.13 -11.22 -4.63
C TYR A 207 1.38 -11.84 -5.24
N ARG A 208 1.73 -11.35 -6.42
CA ARG A 208 3.00 -11.60 -7.08
C ARG A 208 3.44 -10.34 -7.79
N ASP A 209 4.57 -9.79 -7.35
CA ASP A 209 5.18 -8.61 -7.94
C ASP A 209 4.19 -7.41 -7.97
N LEU A 210 3.56 -7.14 -6.82
CA LEU A 210 2.55 -6.08 -6.63
C LEU A 210 1.23 -6.30 -7.41
N ASP A 211 1.08 -7.42 -8.12
CA ASP A 211 -0.15 -7.81 -8.81
C ASP A 211 -0.84 -8.99 -8.12
N LEU A 212 -2.06 -9.32 -8.56
CA LEU A 212 -2.72 -10.57 -8.16
C LEU A 212 -1.88 -11.77 -8.59
N GLY A 213 -1.55 -12.62 -7.63
CA GLY A 213 -0.91 -13.90 -7.91
C GLY A 213 -1.92 -14.95 -8.41
N ASP A 214 -1.37 -16.10 -8.81
CA ASP A 214 -2.17 -17.30 -9.04
C ASP A 214 -2.93 -17.66 -7.76
N PHE A 215 -4.21 -18.02 -7.89
CA PHE A 215 -5.07 -18.40 -6.77
C PHE A 215 -5.33 -17.30 -5.73
N TRP A 216 -5.24 -16.02 -6.11
CA TRP A 216 -5.56 -14.86 -5.25
C TRP A 216 -6.92 -14.98 -4.52
N TYR A 217 -7.87 -15.75 -5.06
CA TYR A 217 -9.16 -16.02 -4.43
C TYR A 217 -9.04 -16.77 -3.08
N ALA A 218 -7.89 -17.37 -2.78
CA ALA A 218 -7.49 -17.77 -1.44
C ALA A 218 -6.80 -16.60 -0.74
N ASN A 219 -7.58 -15.80 -0.02
CA ASN A 219 -7.10 -14.54 0.58
C ASN A 219 -5.96 -14.71 1.61
N HIS A 220 -5.24 -13.61 1.86
CA HIS A 220 -4.12 -13.54 2.79
C HIS A 220 -4.42 -14.00 4.22
N ARG A 221 -5.66 -13.92 4.73
CA ARG A 221 -5.95 -14.42 6.09
C ARG A 221 -5.86 -15.95 6.14
N VAL A 222 -6.42 -16.62 5.14
CA VAL A 222 -6.31 -18.08 5.02
C VAL A 222 -4.87 -18.49 4.75
N ARG A 223 -4.21 -17.83 3.79
CA ARG A 223 -2.81 -18.12 3.42
C ARG A 223 -1.83 -17.81 4.55
N GLY A 224 -2.08 -16.76 5.32
CA GLY A 224 -1.32 -16.39 6.51
C GLY A 224 -1.46 -17.42 7.63
N ILE A 225 -2.66 -17.97 7.85
CA ILE A 225 -2.86 -19.08 8.79
C ILE A 225 -2.14 -20.36 8.33
N GLU A 226 -2.21 -20.69 7.04
CA GLU A 226 -1.48 -21.83 6.45
C GLU A 226 0.03 -21.68 6.64
N PHE A 227 0.56 -20.48 6.36
CA PHE A 227 1.97 -20.15 6.60
C PHE A 227 2.34 -20.27 8.08
N LEU A 228 1.55 -19.66 8.98
CA LEU A 228 1.78 -19.71 10.42
C LEU A 228 1.74 -21.14 10.96
N ALA A 229 0.88 -22.01 10.43
CA ALA A 229 0.77 -23.41 10.85
C ALA A 229 2.07 -24.20 10.63
N ALA A 230 2.84 -23.88 9.59
CA ALA A 230 4.13 -24.52 9.36
C ALA A 230 5.22 -24.12 10.38
N HIS A 231 5.01 -23.04 11.13
CA HIS A 231 5.91 -22.59 12.20
C HIS A 231 5.39 -22.93 13.60
N LYS A 232 4.30 -23.68 13.71
CA LYS A 232 3.63 -24.00 14.98
C LYS A 232 4.59 -24.53 16.04
N ASP A 233 5.37 -25.56 15.71
CA ASP A 233 6.26 -26.22 16.69
C ASP A 233 7.35 -25.26 17.21
N THR A 234 7.88 -24.40 16.34
CA THR A 234 8.85 -23.37 16.74
C THR A 234 8.21 -22.32 17.65
N ILE A 235 7.01 -21.83 17.32
CA ILE A 235 6.29 -20.84 18.11
C ILE A 235 6.00 -21.37 19.52
N ILE A 236 5.48 -22.60 19.61
CA ILE A 236 5.16 -23.25 20.90
C ILE A 236 6.42 -23.48 21.73
N LYS A 237 7.54 -23.84 21.09
CA LYS A 237 8.82 -24.03 21.78
C LYS A 237 9.37 -22.71 22.35
N CYS A 238 9.20 -21.59 21.64
CA CYS A 238 9.65 -20.27 22.07
C CYS A 238 8.74 -19.67 23.16
N TYR A 239 7.44 -19.95 23.09
CA TYR A 239 6.42 -19.42 23.99
C TYR A 239 5.54 -20.57 24.52
N ASP A 240 4.34 -20.73 23.97
CA ASP A 240 3.40 -21.80 24.29
C ASP A 240 2.28 -21.91 23.22
N GLU A 241 1.35 -22.85 23.43
CA GLU A 241 0.17 -23.01 22.57
C GLU A 241 -0.73 -21.76 22.59
N SER A 242 -0.83 -21.06 23.73
CA SER A 242 -1.67 -19.87 23.88
C SER A 242 -1.20 -18.74 22.94
N PHE A 243 0.10 -18.49 22.89
CA PHE A 243 0.73 -17.52 22.00
C PHE A 243 0.43 -17.84 20.53
N TYR A 244 0.59 -19.11 20.13
CA TYR A 244 0.27 -19.56 18.77
C TYR A 244 -1.21 -19.32 18.42
N ARG A 245 -2.14 -19.66 19.32
CA ARG A 245 -3.58 -19.44 19.08
C ARG A 245 -3.98 -17.96 19.07
N GLN A 246 -3.32 -17.14 19.88
CA GLN A 246 -3.52 -15.68 19.85
C GLN A 246 -3.08 -15.10 18.50
N ALA A 247 -1.92 -15.51 17.97
CA ALA A 247 -1.46 -15.09 16.65
C ALA A 247 -2.43 -15.52 15.53
N GLN A 248 -2.95 -16.76 15.58
CA GLN A 248 -4.02 -17.21 14.67
C GLN A 248 -5.27 -16.34 14.77
N SER A 249 -5.69 -16.01 16.01
CA SER A 249 -6.85 -15.15 16.24
C SER A 249 -6.66 -13.75 15.68
N VAL A 250 -5.43 -13.21 15.70
CA VAL A 250 -5.11 -11.92 15.08
C VAL A 250 -5.25 -12.03 13.56
N ILE A 251 -4.60 -13.00 12.92
CA ILE A 251 -4.68 -13.16 11.45
C ILE A 251 -6.14 -13.33 11.00
N ALA A 252 -6.92 -14.16 11.68
CA ALA A 252 -8.33 -14.37 11.33
C ALA A 252 -9.17 -13.10 11.48
N GLY A 253 -8.95 -12.35 12.58
CA GLY A 253 -9.86 -11.31 13.04
C GLY A 253 -9.44 -9.85 12.78
N HIS A 254 -8.23 -9.59 12.29
CA HIS A 254 -7.71 -8.21 12.22
C HIS A 254 -8.46 -7.29 11.25
N HIS A 255 -9.29 -7.82 10.34
CA HIS A 255 -10.19 -7.02 9.49
C HIS A 255 -11.44 -6.49 10.23
N GLY A 256 -11.69 -6.90 11.47
CA GLY A 256 -12.80 -6.35 12.27
C GLY A 256 -14.16 -6.61 11.63
N LEU A 257 -14.92 -5.54 11.40
CA LEU A 257 -16.24 -5.57 10.77
C LEU A 257 -16.20 -6.00 9.30
N TYR A 258 -15.03 -5.97 8.67
CA TYR A 258 -14.82 -6.38 7.26
C TYR A 258 -14.33 -7.82 7.12
N GLY A 259 -14.27 -8.57 8.23
CA GLY A 259 -13.89 -9.98 8.27
C GLY A 259 -14.53 -10.71 9.45
N ASP A 260 -13.84 -11.73 9.94
CA ASP A 260 -14.24 -12.33 11.22
C ASP A 260 -13.97 -11.34 12.34
N ARG A 261 -14.87 -11.28 13.33
CA ARG A 261 -14.70 -10.34 14.44
C ARG A 261 -13.52 -10.77 15.32
N PRO A 262 -12.68 -9.83 15.79
CA PRO A 262 -11.65 -10.11 16.77
C PRO A 262 -12.22 -10.85 17.98
N THR A 263 -11.61 -11.98 18.33
CA THR A 263 -12.00 -12.80 19.49
C THR A 263 -11.08 -12.63 20.70
N THR A 264 -10.01 -11.85 20.57
CA THR A 264 -9.05 -11.58 21.65
C THR A 264 -8.69 -10.10 21.73
N VAL A 265 -8.20 -9.66 22.89
CA VAL A 265 -7.70 -8.28 23.08
C VAL A 265 -6.56 -7.98 22.11
N ALA A 266 -5.66 -8.94 21.86
CA ALA A 266 -4.57 -8.78 20.89
C ALA A 266 -5.10 -8.55 19.48
N ALA A 267 -6.08 -9.35 19.02
CA ALA A 267 -6.71 -9.18 17.72
C ALA A 267 -7.39 -7.81 17.57
N THR A 268 -8.08 -7.34 18.61
CA THR A 268 -8.72 -6.03 18.60
C THR A 268 -7.71 -4.88 18.58
N ILE A 269 -6.63 -4.97 19.35
CA ILE A 269 -5.56 -3.95 19.35
C ILE A 269 -4.89 -3.89 17.98
N VAL A 270 -4.52 -5.05 17.40
CA VAL A 270 -3.90 -5.09 16.07
C VAL A 270 -4.85 -4.56 14.99
N HIS A 271 -6.15 -4.89 15.05
CA HIS A 271 -7.17 -4.31 14.18
C HIS A 271 -7.19 -2.77 14.24
N TYR A 272 -7.19 -2.18 15.44
CA TYR A 272 -7.19 -0.72 15.57
C TYR A 272 -5.90 -0.08 15.06
N ILE A 273 -4.75 -0.73 15.28
CA ILE A 273 -3.47 -0.28 14.74
C ILE A 273 -3.50 -0.29 13.21
N ASP A 274 -3.92 -1.40 12.61
CA ASP A 274 -4.04 -1.58 11.15
C ASP A 274 -4.98 -0.54 10.53
N MET A 275 -6.18 -0.39 11.10
CA MET A 275 -7.15 0.61 10.64
C MET A 275 -6.62 2.04 10.73
N LEU A 276 -6.00 2.42 11.85
CA LEU A 276 -5.45 3.76 12.03
C LEU A 276 -4.34 4.03 11.01
N GLU A 277 -3.43 3.08 10.85
CA GLU A 277 -2.31 3.15 9.92
C GLU A 277 -2.80 3.31 8.47
N SER A 278 -3.61 2.36 8.01
CA SER A 278 -4.06 2.27 6.62
C SER A 278 -4.93 3.46 6.23
N GLN A 279 -5.89 3.86 7.08
CA GLN A 279 -6.77 5.00 6.82
C GLN A 279 -6.02 6.33 6.85
N THR A 280 -5.05 6.50 7.76
CA THR A 280 -4.24 7.73 7.79
C THR A 280 -3.36 7.83 6.55
N THR A 281 -2.72 6.72 6.15
CA THR A 281 -1.92 6.67 4.93
C THR A 281 -2.76 6.99 3.69
N GLU A 282 -3.98 6.43 3.59
CA GLU A 282 -4.88 6.72 2.48
C GLU A 282 -5.32 8.18 2.46
N LEU A 283 -5.70 8.77 3.62
CA LEU A 283 -6.10 10.18 3.71
C LEU A 283 -5.00 11.14 3.27
N ILE A 284 -3.76 10.92 3.74
CA ILE A 284 -2.60 11.74 3.34
C ILE A 284 -2.36 11.60 1.84
N ARG A 285 -2.43 10.37 1.31
CA ARG A 285 -2.27 10.10 -0.12
C ARG A 285 -3.36 10.76 -0.96
N GLU A 286 -4.62 10.69 -0.53
CA GLU A 286 -5.74 11.35 -1.20
C GLU A 286 -5.53 12.86 -1.20
N GLN A 287 -5.12 13.45 -0.09
CA GLN A 287 -4.83 14.89 -0.02
C GLN A 287 -3.75 15.32 -1.02
N ILE A 288 -2.65 14.56 -1.11
CA ILE A 288 -1.56 14.86 -2.04
C ILE A 288 -2.02 14.73 -3.51
N ASN A 289 -2.91 13.77 -3.79
CA ASN A 289 -3.34 13.47 -5.15
C ASN A 289 -4.56 14.29 -5.62
N VAL A 290 -5.34 14.88 -4.70
CA VAL A 290 -6.54 15.63 -5.05
C VAL A 290 -6.19 17.11 -5.29
N PRO A 291 -6.41 17.63 -6.50
CA PRO A 291 -6.31 19.05 -6.78
C PRO A 291 -7.31 19.86 -5.94
N GLY A 292 -6.82 20.77 -5.09
CA GLY A 292 -7.64 21.66 -4.27
C GLY A 292 -7.84 21.17 -2.83
N ASN A 293 -8.32 22.06 -1.98
CA ASN A 293 -8.44 21.89 -0.52
C ASN A 293 -9.64 21.04 -0.07
N ARG A 294 -10.08 20.07 -0.89
CA ARG A 294 -11.33 19.34 -0.65
C ARG A 294 -11.25 17.87 -1.04
N ILE A 295 -11.17 17.01 -0.03
CA ILE A 295 -11.10 15.54 -0.15
C ILE A 295 -12.49 14.95 0.12
N ARG A 296 -12.84 13.82 -0.51
CA ARG A 296 -14.11 13.12 -0.24
C ARG A 296 -13.85 11.78 0.43
N HIS A 297 -14.14 11.68 1.72
CA HIS A 297 -14.17 10.41 2.46
C HIS A 297 -15.53 9.70 2.28
N PRO A 298 -15.57 8.38 2.05
CA PRO A 298 -16.81 7.64 1.83
C PRO A 298 -17.80 7.78 3.00
N ASP A 299 -17.31 7.68 4.24
CA ASP A 299 -18.17 7.68 5.44
C ASP A 299 -18.42 9.08 6.03
N PHE A 300 -17.52 10.03 5.79
CA PHE A 300 -17.53 11.34 6.47
C PHE A 300 -17.83 12.51 5.52
N GLY A 301 -18.03 12.24 4.23
CA GLY A 301 -18.31 13.27 3.24
C GLY A 301 -17.06 14.08 2.89
N PHE A 302 -17.17 15.40 2.86
CA PHE A 302 -16.06 16.25 2.44
C PHE A 302 -15.19 16.70 3.60
N LEU A 303 -13.87 16.57 3.43
CA LEU A 303 -12.84 17.01 4.36
C LEU A 303 -12.07 18.17 3.74
N TYR A 304 -11.61 19.09 4.60
CA TYR A 304 -10.69 20.17 4.22
C TYR A 304 -9.25 19.70 4.48
N ASP A 305 -8.30 20.12 3.65
CA ASP A 305 -6.90 19.70 3.76
C ASP A 305 -6.18 20.29 4.97
N ILE A 306 -5.07 19.66 5.37
CA ILE A 306 -4.17 20.15 6.43
C ILE A 306 -2.78 20.44 5.86
N PRO A 307 -1.94 21.28 6.49
CA PRO A 307 -0.55 21.42 6.06
C PRO A 307 0.19 20.08 6.17
N LEU A 308 0.81 19.63 5.07
CA LEU A 308 1.65 18.40 5.03
C LEU A 308 3.14 18.70 4.82
N THR A 309 3.47 19.94 4.48
CA THR A 309 4.83 20.48 4.42
C THR A 309 4.90 21.66 5.36
N GLU A 310 6.02 21.84 6.06
CA GLU A 310 6.29 23.11 6.73
C GLU A 310 6.34 24.21 5.65
N GLU A 311 5.45 25.19 5.71
CA GLU A 311 5.64 26.44 4.97
C GLU A 311 6.89 27.12 5.57
N GLU A 312 7.90 27.37 4.74
CA GLU A 312 9.03 28.24 5.11
C GLU A 312 8.56 29.67 5.44
#